data_AF-A0A3L8B0I2-F1
#
_entry.id   AF-A0A3L8B0I2-F1
#
_cell.length_a   1.000
_cell.length_b   1.000
_cell.length_c   1.000
_cell.angle_alpha   90.00
_cell.angle_beta   90.00
_cell.angle_gamma   90.00
#
_symmetry.space_group_name_H-M   'P 1'
#
loop_
_entity.id
_entity.type
_entity.pdbx_description
1 polymer ?
#
loop_
_entity_poly.entity_id
_entity_poly.type
_entity_poly.pdbx_seq_one_letter_code
_entity_poly.pdbx_strand_id
1 'polypeptide(L)'
;MLDYLEYLTTWGIYLLAAIGLMTVWWRMTRPIPWPLPRQTLRVLVAATILVPAPVMYGSLDWAPALFVLLLDVTLVSETETETLRAIPFLLYGLILGLLVLLADGLFRHWQKKKTAF
;
A
#
# COMPACT_ATOMS: atom_id res chain seq x y z
N MET A 1 -9.53 19.70 13.67
CA MET A 1 -8.87 18.44 14.05
C MET A 1 -9.99 17.47 14.38
N LEU A 2 -9.96 16.24 13.85
CA LEU A 2 -10.98 15.24 14.17
C LEU A 2 -10.91 14.91 15.66
N ASP A 3 -12.05 14.64 16.29
CA ASP A 3 -12.03 14.03 17.61
C ASP A 3 -11.40 12.62 17.51
N TYR A 4 -10.83 12.12 18.62
CA TYR A 4 -10.16 10.83 18.65
C TYR A 4 -11.07 9.69 18.16
N LEU A 5 -12.34 9.71 18.57
CA LEU A 5 -13.33 8.72 18.17
C LEU A 5 -13.64 8.82 16.66
N GLU A 6 -13.78 10.03 16.14
CA GLU A 6 -14.01 10.27 14.71
C GLU A 6 -12.81 9.79 13.87
N TYR A 7 -11.58 10.07 14.31
CA TYR A 7 -10.35 9.61 13.66
C TYR A 7 -10.28 8.07 13.62
N LEU A 8 -10.53 7.41 14.76
CA LEU A 8 -10.52 5.96 14.85
C LEU A 8 -11.63 5.32 13.99
N THR A 9 -12.82 5.92 13.99
CA THR A 9 -13.95 5.46 13.17
C THR A 9 -13.64 5.59 11.68
N THR A 10 -13.03 6.71 11.28
CA THR A 10 -12.60 6.94 9.89
C THR A 10 -11.62 5.87 9.44
N TRP A 11 -10.61 5.55 10.25
CA TRP A 11 -9.68 4.45 9.98
C TRP A 11 -10.37 3.09 9.93
N GLY A 12 -11.30 2.81 10.84
CA GLY A 12 -12.07 1.57 10.86
C GLY A 12 -12.86 1.36 9.57
N ILE A 13 -13.59 2.38 9.13
CA ILE A 13 -14.34 2.37 7.87
C ILE A 13 -13.39 2.22 6.67
N TYR A 14 -12.28 2.96 6.68
CA TYR A 14 -11.28 2.90 5.62
C TYR A 14 -10.68 1.49 5.46
N LEU A 15 -10.26 0.86 6.56
CA LEU A 15 -9.67 -0.48 6.54
C LEU A 15 -10.70 -1.53 6.08
N LEU A 16 -11.96 -1.40 6.49
CA LEU A 16 -13.05 -2.25 6.00
C LEU A 16 -13.21 -2.13 4.48
N ALA A 17 -13.21 -0.90 3.96
CA ALA A 17 -13.28 -0.65 2.52
C ALA A 17 -12.02 -1.18 1.79
N ALA A 18 -10.84 -1.01 2.36
CA ALA A 18 -9.58 -1.49 1.80
C ALA A 18 -9.56 -3.03 1.69
N ILE A 19 -10.09 -3.75 2.68
CA ILE A 19 -10.25 -5.21 2.64
C ILE A 19 -11.20 -5.61 1.50
N GLY A 20 -12.33 -4.92 1.36
CA GLY A 20 -13.27 -5.14 0.26
C GLY A 20 -12.61 -4.94 -1.11
N LEU A 21 -11.91 -3.81 -1.28
CA LEU A 21 -11.18 -3.49 -2.50
C LEU A 21 -10.09 -4.52 -2.81
N MET A 22 -9.32 -4.94 -1.81
CA MET A 22 -8.29 -5.96 -1.96
C MET A 22 -8.88 -7.30 -2.41
N THR A 23 -10.03 -7.67 -1.86
CA THR A 23 -10.74 -8.92 -2.22
C THR A 23 -11.19 -8.89 -3.68
N VAL A 24 -11.78 -7.78 -4.13
CA VAL A 24 -12.18 -7.57 -5.52
C VAL A 24 -10.94 -7.58 -6.43
N TRP A 25 -9.89 -6.86 -6.07
CA TRP A 25 -8.64 -6.82 -6.82
C TRP A 25 -8.00 -8.20 -6.96
N TRP A 26 -8.05 -9.00 -5.90
CA TRP A 26 -7.58 -10.38 -5.95
C TRP A 26 -8.37 -11.23 -6.93
N ARG A 27 -9.69 -11.04 -7.00
CA ARG A 27 -10.56 -11.74 -7.94
C ARG A 27 -10.30 -11.30 -9.38
N MET A 28 -10.06 -10.01 -9.61
CA MET A 28 -9.73 -9.43 -10.92
C MET A 28 -8.35 -9.86 -11.43
N THR A 29 -7.36 -10.00 -10.55
CA THR A 29 -6.00 -10.43 -10.92
C THR A 29 -5.83 -11.95 -11.00
N ARG A 30 -6.79 -12.74 -10.50
CA ARG A 30 -6.79 -14.22 -10.57
C ARG A 30 -6.60 -14.81 -11.97
N PRO A 31 -7.26 -14.33 -13.06
CA PRO A 31 -7.12 -14.93 -14.39
C PRO A 31 -5.76 -14.70 -15.05
N ILE A 32 -4.90 -13.83 -14.50
CA ILE A 32 -3.57 -13.58 -15.06
C ILE A 32 -2.72 -14.87 -14.94
N PRO A 33 -2.23 -15.43 -16.05
CA PRO A 33 -1.57 -16.74 -16.05
C PRO A 33 -0.16 -16.68 -15.45
N TRP A 34 0.55 -15.56 -15.65
CA TRP A 34 1.91 -15.40 -15.13
C TRP A 34 1.93 -15.01 -13.65
N PRO A 35 2.60 -15.79 -12.77
CA PRO A 35 2.55 -15.56 -11.33
C PRO A 35 3.23 -14.25 -10.91
N LEU A 36 4.34 -13.89 -11.56
CA LEU A 36 5.12 -12.69 -11.24
C LEU A 36 4.31 -11.39 -11.46
N PRO A 37 3.81 -11.05 -12.66
CA PRO A 37 3.05 -9.82 -12.86
C PRO A 37 1.76 -9.79 -12.04
N ARG A 38 1.12 -10.95 -11.84
CA ARG A 38 -0.06 -11.07 -10.97
C ARG A 38 0.25 -10.67 -9.53
N GLN A 39 1.36 -11.15 -8.97
CA GLN A 39 1.77 -10.85 -7.60
C GLN A 39 2.24 -9.39 -7.48
N THR A 40 3.02 -8.89 -8.45
CA THR A 40 3.47 -7.50 -8.49
C THR A 40 2.28 -6.53 -8.49
N LEU A 41 1.24 -6.78 -9.30
CA LEU A 41 0.03 -5.95 -9.33
C LEU A 41 -0.73 -5.95 -7.99
N ARG A 42 -0.74 -7.09 -7.28
CA ARG A 42 -1.38 -7.19 -5.95
C ARG A 42 -0.60 -6.38 -4.91
N VAL A 43 0.72 -6.47 -4.94
CA VAL A 43 1.60 -5.66 -4.07
C VAL A 43 1.48 -4.18 -4.38
N LEU A 44 1.43 -3.80 -5.65
CA LEU A 44 1.26 -2.41 -6.05
C LEU A 44 0.00 -1.81 -5.41
N VAL A 45 -1.15 -2.44 -5.59
CA VAL A 45 -2.41 -1.96 -5.00
C VAL A 45 -2.38 -2.00 -3.47
N ALA A 46 -1.79 -3.05 -2.88
CA ALA A 46 -1.62 -3.14 -1.43
C ALA A 46 -0.77 -2.00 -0.86
N ALA A 47 0.37 -1.70 -1.47
CA ALA A 47 1.22 -0.59 -1.07
C ALA A 47 0.48 0.74 -1.18
N THR A 48 -0.29 0.93 -2.25
CA THR A 48 -1.04 2.16 -2.46
C THR A 48 -2.12 2.39 -1.39
N ILE A 49 -2.86 1.36 -0.97
CA ILE A 49 -4.02 1.53 -0.07
C ILE A 49 -3.72 1.20 1.40
N LEU A 50 -2.68 0.44 1.73
CA LEU A 50 -2.43 0.02 3.11
C LEU A 50 -1.33 0.80 3.79
N VAL A 51 -0.53 1.55 3.04
CA VAL A 51 0.57 2.33 3.61
C VAL A 51 0.03 3.66 4.13
N PRO A 52 0.25 3.98 5.42
CA PRO A 52 -0.06 5.29 5.95
C PRO A 52 1.10 6.28 5.74
N ALA A 53 0.79 7.56 5.66
CA ALA A 53 1.73 8.68 5.62
C ALA A 53 1.24 9.80 6.57
N PRO A 54 2.15 10.63 7.10
CA PRO A 54 1.78 11.75 7.96
C PRO A 54 0.94 12.78 7.18
N VAL A 55 -0.11 13.29 7.81
CA VAL A 55 -0.99 14.30 7.19
C VAL A 55 -0.22 15.59 6.94
N MET A 56 0.67 15.99 7.85
CA MET A 56 1.61 17.10 7.74
C MET A 56 2.95 16.66 8.37
N TYR A 57 4.07 17.27 8.00
CA TYR A 57 5.31 16.98 8.73
C TYR A 57 5.22 17.42 10.19
N GLY A 58 5.66 16.54 11.08
CA GLY A 58 5.55 16.75 12.52
C GLY A 58 4.14 16.54 13.10
N SER A 59 3.14 16.17 12.29
CA SER A 59 1.82 15.81 12.83
C SER A 59 1.83 14.44 13.47
N LEU A 60 1.08 14.30 14.56
CA LEU A 60 0.75 13.00 15.15
C LEU A 60 -0.32 12.24 14.34
N ASP A 61 -1.07 12.96 13.52
CA ASP A 61 -2.13 12.39 12.69
C ASP A 61 -1.56 11.80 11.40
N TRP A 62 -2.02 10.59 11.07
CA TRP A 62 -1.64 9.86 9.85
C TRP A 62 -2.89 9.60 9.01
N ALA A 63 -2.70 9.51 7.71
CA ALA A 63 -3.74 9.15 6.75
C ALA A 63 -3.19 8.16 5.73
N PRO A 64 -4.04 7.46 4.97
CA PRO A 64 -3.58 6.61 3.88
C PRO A 64 -2.74 7.40 2.88
N ALA A 65 -1.55 6.90 2.55
CA ALA A 65 -0.57 7.63 1.75
C ALA A 65 -1.08 7.99 0.35
N LEU A 66 -1.93 7.16 -0.25
CA LEU A 66 -2.62 7.50 -1.49
C LEU A 66 -3.46 8.78 -1.34
N PHE A 67 -4.22 8.93 -0.26
CA PHE A 67 -5.06 10.11 -0.07
C PHE A 67 -4.23 11.36 0.21
N VAL A 68 -3.16 11.22 1.00
CA VAL A 68 -2.20 12.32 1.21
C VAL A 68 -1.61 12.78 -0.13
N LEU A 69 -1.12 11.84 -0.95
CA LEU A 69 -0.58 12.16 -2.28
C LEU A 69 -1.64 12.80 -3.20
N LEU A 70 -2.85 12.26 -3.23
CA LEU A 70 -3.93 12.80 -4.06
C LEU A 70 -4.28 14.23 -3.67
N LEU A 71 -4.41 14.52 -2.37
CA LEU A 71 -4.67 15.87 -1.88
C LEU A 71 -3.51 16.82 -2.19
N ASP A 72 -2.28 16.37 -1.99
CA ASP A 72 -1.09 17.17 -2.27
C ASP A 72 -1.03 17.56 -3.76
N VAL A 73 -1.27 16.61 -4.68
CA VAL A 73 -1.20 16.85 -6.12
C VAL A 73 -2.38 17.66 -6.65
N THR A 74 -3.57 17.52 -6.05
CA THR A 74 -4.81 18.14 -6.59
C THR A 74 -5.17 19.48 -5.95
N LEU A 75 -4.86 19.68 -4.67
CA LEU A 75 -5.32 20.83 -3.89
C LEU A 75 -4.19 21.72 -3.39
N VAL A 76 -2.97 21.18 -3.21
CA VAL A 76 -1.82 21.94 -2.69
C VAL A 76 -0.99 22.43 -3.88
N SER A 77 -1.35 23.59 -4.42
CA SER A 77 -0.58 24.22 -5.51
C SER A 77 0.83 24.64 -5.05
N GLU A 78 1.80 24.41 -5.95
CA GLU A 78 3.26 24.64 -6.02
C GLU A 78 4.04 25.59 -5.06
N THR A 79 3.41 26.30 -4.12
CA THR A 79 4.10 27.21 -3.19
C THR A 79 4.64 26.55 -1.92
N GLU A 80 4.24 25.31 -1.62
CA GLU A 80 4.73 24.54 -0.48
C GLU A 80 5.84 23.59 -0.94
N THR A 81 7.02 23.65 -0.30
CA THR A 81 8.24 22.95 -0.73
C THR A 81 8.16 21.42 -0.59
N GLU A 82 7.07 20.88 -0.04
CA GLU A 82 6.96 19.47 0.34
C GLU A 82 5.68 18.78 -0.16
N THR A 83 5.24 19.14 -1.37
CA THR A 83 4.08 18.59 -2.09
C THR A 83 4.13 17.09 -2.41
N LEU A 84 5.20 16.39 -2.06
CA LEU A 84 5.39 14.96 -2.39
C LEU A 84 5.75 14.09 -1.18
N ARG A 85 5.36 14.51 0.03
CA ARG A 85 5.70 13.81 1.28
C ARG A 85 5.22 12.37 1.37
N ALA A 86 4.14 12.04 0.66
CA ALA A 86 3.59 10.69 0.64
C ALA A 86 4.40 9.72 -0.24
N ILE A 87 5.20 10.22 -1.20
CA ILE A 87 5.95 9.38 -2.15
C ILE A 87 6.94 8.44 -1.43
N PRO A 88 7.80 8.91 -0.51
CA PRO A 88 8.73 8.03 0.20
C PRO A 88 8.02 6.86 0.91
N PHE A 89 6.85 7.11 1.51
CA PHE A 89 6.07 6.06 2.19
C PHE A 89 5.53 5.04 1.19
N LEU A 90 4.92 5.50 0.10
CA LEU A 90 4.42 4.62 -0.97
C LEU A 90 5.53 3.76 -1.57
N LEU A 91 6.70 4.35 -1.85
CA LEU A 91 7.86 3.63 -2.34
C LEU A 91 8.38 2.64 -1.31
N TYR A 92 8.46 3.02 -0.04
CA TYR A 92 8.88 2.11 1.04
C TYR A 92 7.96 0.90 1.14
N GLY A 93 6.63 1.11 1.15
CA GLY A 93 5.67 0.01 1.18
C GLY A 93 5.72 -0.87 -0.07
N LEU A 94 5.93 -0.27 -1.24
CA LEU A 94 6.11 -1.01 -2.49
C LEU A 94 7.37 -1.88 -2.46
N ILE A 95 8.50 -1.30 -2.08
CA ILE A 95 9.79 -2.00 -1.98
C ILE A 95 9.68 -3.14 -0.97
N LEU A 96 9.13 -2.89 0.23
CA LEU A 96 8.91 -3.93 1.22
C LEU A 96 8.02 -5.06 0.68
N GLY A 97 6.90 -4.72 0.02
CA GLY A 97 6.02 -5.73 -0.56
C GLY A 97 6.71 -6.56 -1.64
N LEU A 98 7.55 -5.94 -2.48
CA LEU A 98 8.34 -6.64 -3.50
C LEU A 98 9.40 -7.54 -2.85
N LEU A 99 10.08 -7.10 -1.80
CA LEU A 99 11.03 -7.92 -1.04
C LEU A 99 10.36 -9.15 -0.44
N VAL A 100 9.16 -8.99 0.13
CA VAL A 100 8.35 -10.11 0.63
C VAL A 100 8.01 -11.10 -0.48
N LEU A 101 7.63 -10.62 -1.67
CA LEU A 101 7.40 -11.49 -2.83
C LEU A 101 8.66 -12.24 -3.28
N LEU A 102 9.81 -11.57 -3.29
CA LEU A 102 11.09 -12.20 -3.64
C LEU A 102 11.47 -13.28 -2.62
N ALA A 103 11.29 -12.99 -1.32
CA ALA A 103 11.53 -13.95 -0.25
C ALA A 103 10.61 -15.18 -0.36
N ASP A 104 9.31 -14.99 -0.61
CA ASP A 104 8.36 -16.10 -0.85
C ASP A 104 8.74 -16.92 -2.09
N GLY A 105 9.11 -16.25 -3.19
CA GLY A 105 9.59 -16.90 -4.41
C GLY A 105 10.84 -17.74 -4.18
N LEU A 106 11.82 -17.20 -3.46
CA LEU A 106 13.06 -17.89 -3.12
C LEU A 106 12.78 -19.09 -2.21
N PHE A 107 11.97 -18.92 -1.17
CA PHE A 107 11.61 -19.99 -0.25
C PHE A 107 10.93 -21.16 -0.97
N ARG A 108 9.98 -20.88 -1.87
CA ARG A 108 9.34 -21.91 -2.71
C ARG A 108 10.34 -22.61 -3.64
N HIS A 109 11.31 -21.88 -4.19
CA HIS A 109 12.35 -22.47 -5.04
C HIS A 109 13.26 -23.42 -4.24
N TRP A 110 13.63 -23.05 -3.02
CA TRP A 110 14.45 -23.87 -2.12
C TRP A 110 13.72 -25.13 -1.66
N GLN A 111 12.43 -25.04 -1.35
CA GLN A 111 11.62 -26.21 -0.99
C GLN A 111 11.55 -27.24 -2.12
N LYS A 112 11.35 -26.80 -3.38
CA LYS A 112 11.30 -27.71 -4.54
C LYS A 112 12.60 -28.47 -4.76
N LYS A 113 13.76 -27.90 -4.41
CA LYS A 113 15.05 -28.58 -4.48
C LYS A 113 15.22 -29.66 -3.41
N LYS A 114 14.62 -29.48 -2.23
CA LYS A 114 14.70 -30.45 -1.11
C LYS A 114 13.83 -31.69 -1.32
N THR A 115 12.76 -31.59 -2.10
CA THR A 115 11.86 -32.72 -2.43
C THR A 115 12.27 -33.53 -3.65
N ALA A 116 13.37 -33.14 -4.33
CA ALA A 116 13.89 -33.82 -5.52
C ALA A 116 15.07 -34.77 -5.20
N PHE A 117 15.37 -34.95 -3.92
CA PHE A 117 16.27 -35.96 -3.34
C PHE A 117 15.46 -36.85 -2.41
#